data_AF-A0A961RYT4-F1
#
_entry.id   AF-A0A961RYT4-F1
#
_cell.length_a   1.000
_cell.length_b   1.000
_cell.length_c   1.000
_cell.angle_alpha   90.00
_cell.angle_beta   90.00
_cell.angle_gamma   90.00
#
_symmetry.space_group_name_H-M   'P 1'
#
loop_
_entity.id
_entity.type
_entity.pdbx_description
1 polymer ?
#
loop_
_entity_poly.entity_id
_entity_poly.type
_entity_poly.pdbx_seq_one_letter_code
_entity_poly.pdbx_strand_id
1 'polypeptide(L)'
;KSAALHATDIRQVGSHVEFNVPVDGRNHRCRLALKGQKRIKSSSGHSQHRALVETEVKIGAQRLKIDVTLTDRTDMGVPMLLGRSSLQGRFLVHPARSYLLSAMKRKAT
;
A
#
# COMPACT_ATOMS: atom_id res chain seq x y z
N LYS A 1 -7.32 -5.55 -8.33
CA LYS A 1 -7.30 -4.49 -9.36
C LYS A 1 -6.15 -3.51 -9.13
N SER A 2 -5.94 -2.95 -7.93
CA SER A 2 -4.76 -2.14 -7.61
C SER A 2 -4.44 -2.22 -6.13
N ALA A 3 -3.18 -2.06 -5.74
CA ALA A 3 -2.81 -1.80 -4.35
C ALA A 3 -2.93 -0.29 -4.04
N ALA A 4 -3.14 0.04 -2.77
CA ALA A 4 -3.24 1.41 -2.30
C ALA A 4 -2.61 1.54 -0.90
N LEU A 5 -1.86 2.63 -0.70
CA LEU A 5 -1.24 2.98 0.57
C LEU A 5 -1.83 4.29 1.07
N HIS A 6 -2.13 4.33 2.36
CA HIS A 6 -2.49 5.52 3.09
C HIS A 6 -1.30 6.46 3.12
N ALA A 7 -1.51 7.67 2.62
CA ALA A 7 -0.54 8.74 2.65
C ALA A 7 -1.24 10.09 2.75
N THR A 8 -0.61 11.03 3.44
CA THR A 8 -1.07 12.42 3.60
C THR A 8 -0.07 13.38 2.97
N ASP A 9 -0.48 14.64 2.79
CA ASP A 9 0.35 15.70 2.18
C ASP A 9 0.99 15.31 0.84
N ILE A 10 0.25 14.55 0.01
CA ILE A 10 0.74 14.02 -1.25
C ILE A 10 0.93 15.18 -2.25
N ARG A 11 2.17 15.43 -2.66
CA ARG A 11 2.53 16.53 -3.58
C ARG A 11 3.49 16.04 -4.65
N GLN A 12 3.19 16.33 -5.91
CA GLN A 12 4.12 16.10 -7.01
C GLN A 12 5.17 17.22 -7.03
N VAL A 13 6.45 16.84 -7.09
CA VAL A 13 7.60 17.75 -7.16
C VAL A 13 8.49 17.29 -8.32
N GLY A 14 8.31 17.92 -9.49
CA GLY A 14 8.95 17.50 -10.73
C GLY A 14 8.58 16.06 -11.12
N SER A 15 9.59 15.21 -11.26
CA SER A 15 9.45 13.77 -11.56
C SER A 15 9.21 12.90 -10.32
N HIS A 16 9.07 13.50 -9.14
CA HIS A 16 8.89 12.79 -7.88
C HIS A 16 7.53 13.11 -7.25
N VAL A 17 7.13 12.29 -6.29
CA VAL A 17 6.04 12.57 -5.35
C VAL A 17 6.59 12.54 -3.93
N GLU A 18 6.28 13.57 -3.16
CA GLU A 18 6.54 13.67 -1.74
C GLU A 18 5.23 13.44 -0.97
N PHE A 19 5.30 12.72 0.13
CA PHE A 19 4.13 12.36 0.93
C PHE A 19 4.55 11.91 2.34
N ASN A 20 3.60 11.91 3.26
CA ASN A 20 3.76 11.39 4.61
C ASN A 20 3.04 10.03 4.74
N VAL A 21 3.67 9.08 5.41
CA VAL A 21 3.05 7.80 5.80
C VAL A 21 2.90 7.77 7.31
N PRO A 22 1.68 7.89 7.85
CA PRO A 22 1.44 7.76 9.28
C PRO A 22 1.56 6.29 9.72
N VAL A 23 2.47 6.00 10.65
CA VAL A 23 2.66 4.67 11.25
C VAL A 23 2.88 4.86 12.75
N ASP A 24 2.11 4.16 13.58
CA ASP A 24 2.24 4.17 15.05
C ASP A 24 2.32 5.58 15.66
N GLY A 25 1.48 6.50 15.16
CA GLY A 25 1.41 7.89 15.63
C GLY A 25 2.56 8.79 15.15
N ARG A 26 3.42 8.31 14.26
CA ARG A 26 4.53 9.08 13.68
C ARG A 26 4.36 9.23 12.17
N ASN A 27 4.69 10.42 11.67
CA ASN A 27 4.70 10.69 10.23
C ASN A 27 6.08 10.39 9.66
N HIS A 28 6.13 9.49 8.68
CA HIS A 28 7.32 9.18 7.90
C HIS A 28 7.27 9.95 6.59
N ARG A 29 8.15 10.93 6.42
CA ARG A 29 8.27 11.67 5.16
C ARG A 29 8.96 10.80 4.12
N CYS A 30 8.32 10.64 2.97
CA CYS A 30 8.79 9.82 1.87
C CYS A 30 8.87 10.65 0.59
N ARG A 31 9.84 10.29 -0.27
CA ARG A 31 9.98 10.82 -1.63
C ARG A 31 10.28 9.66 -2.57
N LEU A 32 9.45 9.49 -3.59
CA LEU A 32 9.61 8.43 -4.59
C LEU A 32 9.46 8.99 -6.00
N ALA A 33 10.03 8.31 -6.99
CA ALA A 33 9.78 8.63 -8.39
C ALA A 33 8.28 8.45 -8.71
N LEU A 34 7.70 9.44 -9.41
CA LEU A 34 6.33 9.36 -9.87
C LEU A 34 6.28 8.48 -11.12
N LYS A 35 5.70 7.28 -11.00
CA LYS A 35 5.53 6.36 -12.13
C LYS A 35 4.39 6.79 -13.05
N GLY A 36 3.40 7.51 -12.51
CA GLY A 36 2.29 8.07 -13.28
C GLY A 36 1.11 8.43 -12.40
N GLN A 37 -0.07 8.54 -13.02
CA GLN A 37 -1.32 8.76 -12.30
C GLN A 37 -2.36 7.72 -12.73
N LYS A 38 -3.18 7.28 -11.78
CA LYS A 38 -4.24 6.30 -12.03
C LYS A 38 -5.59 6.88 -11.64
N ARG A 39 -6.55 6.86 -12.58
CA ARG A 39 -7.94 7.21 -12.29
C ARG A 39 -8.61 6.07 -11.52
N ILE A 40 -9.04 6.34 -10.30
CA ILE A 40 -9.71 5.40 -9.41
C ILE A 40 -11.15 5.85 -9.19
N LYS A 41 -12.11 4.96 -9.41
CA LYS A 41 -13.53 5.18 -9.11
C LYS A 41 -13.85 4.60 -7.73
N SER A 42 -14.44 5.39 -6.84
CA SER A 42 -14.94 4.95 -5.54
C SER A 42 -16.26 4.17 -5.69
N SER A 43 -16.64 3.43 -4.65
CA SER A 43 -17.97 2.82 -4.55
C SER A 43 -19.10 3.84 -4.55
N SER A 44 -18.84 5.07 -4.11
CA SER A 44 -19.77 6.22 -4.17
C SER A 44 -19.89 6.85 -5.57
N GLY A 45 -19.17 6.34 -6.58
CA GLY A 45 -19.27 6.80 -7.96
C GLY A 45 -18.33 7.95 -8.34
N HIS A 46 -17.72 8.62 -7.36
CA HIS A 46 -16.72 9.65 -7.61
C HIS A 46 -15.42 9.06 -8.18
N SER A 47 -14.75 9.81 -9.04
CA SER A 47 -13.45 9.42 -9.59
C SER A 47 -12.38 10.40 -9.14
N GLN A 48 -11.23 9.89 -8.73
CA GLN A 48 -10.06 10.71 -8.41
C GLN A 48 -8.82 10.19 -9.16
N HIS A 49 -7.92 11.10 -9.52
CA HIS A 49 -6.58 10.73 -9.97
C HIS A 49 -5.67 10.55 -8.75
N ARG A 50 -4.95 9.42 -8.70
CA ARG A 50 -4.01 9.10 -7.63
C ARG A 50 -2.61 8.96 -8.19
N ALA A 51 -1.62 9.50 -7.48
CA ALA A 51 -0.20 9.27 -7.79
C ALA A 51 0.10 7.77 -7.71
N LEU A 52 0.80 7.25 -8.72
CA LEU A 52 1.25 5.87 -8.81
C LEU A 52 2.75 5.83 -8.57
N VAL A 53 3.17 5.01 -7.62
CA VAL A 53 4.59 4.77 -7.30
C VAL A 53 4.86 3.27 -7.36
N GLU A 54 6.10 2.91 -7.65
CA GLU A 54 6.59 1.54 -7.49
C GLU A 54 7.37 1.45 -6.18
N THR A 55 7.13 0.40 -5.40
CA THR A 55 7.86 0.15 -4.14
C THR A 55 8.03 -1.35 -3.91
N GLU A 56 9.05 -1.72 -3.13
CA GLU A 56 9.24 -3.10 -2.69
C GLU A 56 8.39 -3.37 -1.43
N VAL A 57 7.68 -4.50 -1.43
CA VAL A 57 6.96 -5.01 -0.27
C VAL A 57 7.47 -6.41 0.07
N LYS A 58 7.60 -6.67 1.37
CA LYS A 58 7.87 -8.00 1.92
C LYS A 58 6.60 -8.62 2.48
N ILE A 59 6.23 -9.81 2.00
CA ILE A 59 5.09 -10.60 2.47
C ILE A 59 5.60 -11.99 2.88
N GLY A 60 5.65 -12.27 4.19
CA GLY A 60 6.31 -13.47 4.70
C GLY A 60 7.78 -13.51 4.28
N ALA A 61 8.19 -14.58 3.59
CA ALA A 61 9.55 -14.72 3.05
C ALA A 61 9.76 -14.06 1.67
N GLN A 62 8.68 -13.64 0.99
CA GLN A 62 8.75 -13.12 -0.37
C GLN A 62 8.97 -11.61 -0.38
N ARG A 63 9.82 -11.11 -1.28
CA ARG A 63 9.96 -9.69 -1.61
C ARG A 63 9.54 -9.48 -3.06
N LEU A 64 8.74 -8.45 -3.30
CA LEU A 64 8.25 -8.12 -4.63
C LEU A 64 8.08 -6.62 -4.82
N LYS A 65 8.42 -6.14 -6.01
CA LYS A 65 8.07 -4.80 -6.45
C LYS A 65 6.60 -4.76 -6.85
N ILE A 66 5.89 -3.76 -6.36
CA ILE A 66 4.48 -3.56 -6.67
C ILE A 66 4.19 -2.09 -6.97
N ASP A 67 3.18 -1.89 -7.81
CA ASP A 67 2.60 -0.58 -8.07
C ASP A 67 1.53 -0.25 -7.03
N VAL A 68 1.66 0.92 -6.42
CA VAL A 68 0.81 1.39 -5.33
C VAL A 68 0.29 2.79 -5.64
N THR A 69 -1.02 2.98 -5.49
CA THR A 69 -1.59 4.33 -5.53
C THR A 69 -1.55 4.97 -4.14
N LEU A 70 -1.10 6.22 -4.06
CA LEU A 70 -1.15 7.02 -2.84
C LEU A 70 -2.51 7.68 -2.68
N THR A 71 -3.09 7.63 -1.48
CA THR A 71 -4.37 8.26 -1.17
C THR A 71 -4.52 8.52 0.32
N ASP A 72 -5.25 9.57 0.67
CA ASP A 72 -5.76 9.71 2.01
C ASP A 72 -6.79 8.58 2.27
N ARG A 73 -6.69 7.95 3.44
CA ARG A 73 -7.47 6.80 3.92
C ARG A 73 -7.66 6.90 5.44
N THR A 74 -7.58 8.11 6.01
CA THR A 74 -7.60 8.36 7.46
C THR A 74 -8.76 7.63 8.16
N ASP A 75 -9.93 7.60 7.54
CA ASP A 75 -11.13 6.97 8.12
C ASP A 75 -11.19 5.44 7.95
N MET A 76 -10.13 4.79 7.45
CA MET A 76 -10.13 3.34 7.19
C MET A 76 -9.21 2.57 8.15
N GLY A 77 -9.69 1.43 8.65
CA GLY A 77 -9.00 0.63 9.66
C GLY A 77 -7.70 -0.07 9.24
N VAL A 78 -7.26 0.05 7.98
CA VAL A 78 -5.98 -0.48 7.51
C VAL A 78 -5.26 0.52 6.58
N PRO A 79 -3.96 0.81 6.82
CA PRO A 79 -3.22 1.78 6.03
C PRO A 79 -2.84 1.25 4.65
N MET A 80 -2.70 -0.06 4.48
CA MET A 80 -2.30 -0.68 3.21
C MET A 80 -3.37 -1.66 2.72
N LEU A 81 -3.76 -1.53 1.45
CA LEU A 81 -4.52 -2.53 0.71
C LEU A 81 -3.63 -3.17 -0.35
N LEU A 82 -3.48 -4.49 -0.30
CA LEU A 82 -2.88 -5.25 -1.38
C LEU A 82 -3.94 -5.64 -2.40
N GLY A 83 -3.74 -5.22 -3.65
CA GLY A 83 -4.64 -5.57 -4.74
C GLY A 83 -4.35 -6.96 -5.30
N ARG A 84 -5.35 -7.57 -5.93
CA ARG A 84 -5.16 -8.85 -6.69
C ARG A 84 -3.93 -8.87 -7.61
N SER A 85 -3.59 -7.75 -8.27
CA SER A 85 -2.43 -7.65 -9.15
C SER A 85 -1.09 -7.81 -8.42
N SER A 86 -1.03 -7.44 -7.14
CA SER A 86 0.14 -7.62 -6.28
C SER A 86 0.27 -9.06 -5.77
N LEU A 87 -0.81 -9.85 -5.81
CA LEU A 87 -0.86 -11.19 -5.22
C LEU A 87 -0.91 -12.32 -6.27
N GLN A 88 -1.37 -12.02 -7.47
CA GLN A 88 -1.67 -13.00 -8.52
C GLN A 88 -0.45 -13.87 -8.84
N GLY A 89 -0.67 -15.19 -8.89
CA GLY A 89 0.36 -16.18 -9.22
C GLY A 89 1.40 -16.42 -8.14
N ARG A 90 1.28 -15.79 -6.96
CA ARG A 90 2.29 -15.88 -5.88
C ARG A 90 1.72 -16.23 -4.52
N PHE A 91 0.46 -15.87 -4.25
CA PHE A 91 -0.16 -16.03 -2.94
C PHE A 91 -1.59 -16.58 -3.03
N LEU A 92 -1.98 -17.35 -2.01
CA LEU A 92 -3.36 -17.75 -1.74
C LEU A 92 -3.88 -16.97 -0.52
N VAL A 93 -5.10 -16.45 -0.62
CA VAL A 93 -5.74 -15.73 0.50
C VAL A 93 -6.75 -16.65 1.17
N HIS A 94 -6.55 -16.92 2.46
CA HIS A 94 -7.53 -17.63 3.29
C HIS A 94 -8.38 -16.63 4.07
N PRO A 95 -9.63 -16.33 3.67
CA PRO A 95 -10.39 -15.22 4.25
C PRO A 95 -10.76 -15.40 5.73
N ALA A 96 -10.89 -16.64 6.21
CA ALA A 96 -11.21 -16.91 7.62
C ALA A 96 -10.00 -16.94 8.57
N ARG A 97 -8.79 -16.58 8.09
CA ARG A 97 -7.56 -16.66 8.88
C ARG A 97 -6.81 -15.33 8.75
N SER A 98 -6.23 -14.86 9.85
CA SER A 98 -5.41 -13.65 9.90
C SER A 98 -4.00 -13.99 10.37
N TYR A 99 -3.01 -13.17 10.01
CA TYR A 99 -1.62 -13.25 10.50
C TYR A 99 -0.90 -14.60 10.25
N LEU A 100 -1.27 -15.33 9.19
CA LEU A 100 -0.68 -16.64 8.84
C LEU A 100 0.83 -16.63 8.58
N LEU A 101 1.37 -15.46 8.20
CA LEU A 101 2.78 -15.29 7.85
C LEU A 101 3.58 -14.56 8.94
N SER A 102 2.97 -14.28 10.09
CA SER A 102 3.68 -13.70 11.23
C SER A 102 4.68 -14.70 11.78
N ALA A 103 5.89 -14.25 12.09
CA ALA A 103 6.86 -15.08 12.79
C ALA A 103 6.28 -15.42 14.18
N MET A 104 5.87 -16.67 14.39
CA MET A 104 5.55 -17.17 15.72
C MET A 104 6.81 -17.01 16.57
N LYS A 105 6.74 -16.27 17.70
CA LYS A 105 7.74 -16.43 18.75
C LYS A 105 7.65 -17.89 19.18
N ARG A 106 8.57 -18.75 18.73
CA ARG A 106 8.70 -20.10 19.29
C ARG A 106 8.96 -19.89 20.78
N LYS A 107 8.05 -20.33 21.65
CA LYS A 107 8.39 -20.47 23.07
C LYS A 107 9.56 -21.45 23.13
N ALA A 108 10.71 -21.00 23.64
CA ALA A 108 11.80 -21.89 23.96
C ALA A 108 11.25 -22.95 24.92
N THR A 109 11.44 -24.22 24.56
CA THR A 109 11.14 -25.39 25.40
C THR A 109 12.35 -25.64 26.28
#